data_AF-A0A1J8Q558-F1
#
_entry.id   AF-A0A1J8Q558-F1
#
_cell.length_a   1.000
_cell.length_b   1.000
_cell.length_c   1.000
_cell.angle_alpha   90.00
_cell.angle_beta   90.00
_cell.angle_gamma   90.00
#
_symmetry.space_group_name_H-M   'P 1'
#
loop_
_entity.id
_entity.type
_entity.pdbx_description
1 polymer ?
#
loop_
_entity_poly.entity_id
_entity_poly.type
_entity_poly.pdbx_seq_one_letter_code
_entity_poly.pdbx_strand_id
1 'polypeptide(L)'
;MMQALELEDPTAKSDVSIIPASDIIDALQNILEHSRLMIPDLETPYSKSPNPDQYQASQLDEQSINAILTERQDQLNAVLRNIPVLDTIVDKIKNIRQQLIEEQHKIVYSMNLHQGYKSALWRLPVEVLSQIFVHCLPESDYLWISRMEGPMLLTHICRRWREVVVNMPSLWCRLTVYVGALTEDQRNTAFCCDSWLKRSRQRPLSLQIYYVPKDITMMYTLLQSYANQISSLDITFNQEPEHVLLPNLPALQELMIYCCTSHNFIRSFSCPRLRNFRLNVFVADPTNIKRSSCDVWAHLTNLEITVQQSRQFLHLLHQCLSPSSRPVSSAVQIYSPLSH
;
A
#
# COMPACT_ATOMS: atom_id res chain seq x y z
N MET A 1 30.99 -36.82 34.81
CA MET A 1 29.80 -36.14 35.36
C MET A 1 29.14 -35.40 34.21
N MET A 2 28.29 -36.07 33.43
CA MET A 2 26.85 -36.24 33.68
C MET A 2 26.15 -34.90 33.91
N GLN A 3 25.53 -34.37 32.86
CA GLN A 3 24.11 -34.04 32.89
C GLN A 3 23.57 -34.16 31.46
N ALA A 4 22.99 -35.32 31.20
CA ALA A 4 22.10 -35.55 30.08
C ALA A 4 20.87 -34.66 30.27
N LEU A 5 20.64 -33.75 29.33
CA LEU A 5 19.33 -33.12 29.17
C LEU A 5 18.49 -34.13 28.39
N GLU A 6 17.79 -34.97 29.14
CA GLU A 6 16.67 -35.77 28.68
C GLU A 6 15.66 -34.82 28.02
N LEU A 7 15.61 -34.84 26.67
CA LEU A 7 14.48 -34.34 25.94
C LEU A 7 13.33 -35.31 26.18
N GLU A 8 12.49 -34.97 27.15
CA GLU A 8 11.19 -35.58 27.36
C GLU A 8 10.41 -35.58 26.05
N ASP A 9 9.98 -36.78 25.68
CA ASP A 9 9.03 -37.11 24.64
C ASP A 9 7.64 -36.51 24.97
N PRO A 10 7.00 -35.74 24.07
CA PRO A 10 5.56 -35.66 24.06
C PRO A 10 5.09 -36.46 22.85
N THR A 11 4.88 -37.75 23.07
CA THR A 11 3.83 -38.53 22.43
C THR A 11 2.47 -37.91 22.78
N ALA A 12 2.22 -36.69 22.28
CA ALA A 12 0.88 -36.12 22.23
C ALA A 12 0.14 -36.90 21.14
N LYS A 13 -0.44 -38.04 21.54
CA LYS A 13 -1.48 -38.73 20.79
C LYS A 13 -2.48 -37.66 20.37
N SER A 14 -2.52 -37.36 19.09
CA SER A 14 -3.54 -36.47 18.57
C SER A 14 -4.85 -37.25 18.62
N ASP A 15 -5.59 -37.12 19.71
CA ASP A 15 -7.01 -37.49 19.79
C ASP A 15 -7.79 -36.49 18.92
N VAL A 16 -7.47 -36.45 17.63
CA VAL A 16 -8.34 -35.84 16.64
C VAL A 16 -9.54 -36.78 16.60
N SER A 17 -10.64 -36.34 17.21
CA SER A 17 -11.97 -36.90 16.98
C SER A 17 -12.30 -36.69 15.51
N ILE A 18 -11.73 -37.53 14.64
CA ILE A 18 -12.10 -37.61 13.23
C ILE A 18 -13.52 -38.13 13.26
N ILE A 19 -14.48 -37.30 12.86
CA ILE A 19 -15.84 -37.76 12.60
C ILE A 19 -15.71 -38.89 11.57
N PRO A 20 -16.00 -40.15 11.94
CA PRO A 20 -15.80 -41.26 11.02
C PRO A 20 -16.69 -41.06 9.80
N ALA A 21 -16.22 -41.51 8.63
CA ALA A 21 -16.96 -41.39 7.38
C ALA A 21 -18.36 -42.02 7.47
N SER A 22 -18.57 -42.97 8.40
CA SER A 22 -19.87 -43.52 8.76
C SER A 22 -20.89 -42.45 9.13
N ASP A 23 -20.51 -41.44 9.92
CA ASP A 23 -21.47 -40.44 10.41
C ASP A 23 -21.88 -39.47 9.30
N ILE A 24 -20.99 -39.25 8.33
CA ILE A 24 -21.29 -38.49 7.10
C ILE A 24 -22.22 -39.31 6.21
N ILE A 25 -21.98 -40.62 6.09
CA ILE A 25 -22.84 -41.54 5.33
C ILE A 25 -24.22 -41.63 5.99
N ASP A 26 -24.29 -41.74 7.31
CA ASP A 26 -25.52 -41.79 8.09
C ASP A 26 -26.29 -40.47 7.97
N ALA A 27 -25.60 -39.32 7.97
CA ALA A 27 -26.22 -38.03 7.72
C ALA A 27 -26.78 -37.93 6.29
N LEU A 28 -26.06 -38.44 5.28
CA LEU A 28 -26.54 -38.48 3.90
C LEU A 28 -27.71 -39.46 3.73
N GLN A 29 -27.66 -40.63 4.37
CA GLN A 29 -28.75 -41.62 4.39
C GLN A 29 -29.98 -41.05 5.08
N ASN A 30 -29.81 -40.41 6.23
CA ASN A 30 -30.88 -39.72 6.95
C ASN A 30 -31.51 -38.62 6.06
N ILE A 31 -30.71 -37.83 5.35
CA ILE A 31 -31.22 -36.85 4.38
C ILE A 31 -32.02 -37.55 3.26
N LEU A 32 -31.51 -38.64 2.69
CA LEU A 32 -32.18 -39.41 1.63
C LEU A 32 -33.51 -40.02 2.11
N GLU A 33 -33.55 -40.55 3.32
CA GLU A 33 -34.75 -41.15 3.93
C GLU A 33 -35.85 -40.13 4.21
N HIS A 34 -35.49 -38.94 4.70
CA HIS A 34 -36.46 -37.86 4.97
C HIS A 34 -36.95 -37.16 3.71
N SER A 35 -36.21 -37.27 2.61
CA SER A 35 -36.51 -36.62 1.33
C SER A 35 -37.49 -37.40 0.43
N ARG A 36 -37.90 -38.63 0.79
CA ARG A 36 -38.86 -39.49 0.03
C ARG A 36 -38.63 -39.47 -1.49
N LEU A 37 -37.38 -39.56 -1.91
CA LEU A 37 -36.99 -39.46 -3.31
C LEU A 37 -37.41 -40.74 -4.05
N MET A 38 -38.37 -40.63 -4.95
CA MET A 38 -38.88 -41.76 -5.75
C MET A 38 -38.42 -41.56 -7.18
N ILE A 39 -37.49 -42.38 -7.69
CA ILE A 39 -37.08 -42.32 -9.10
C ILE A 39 -38.20 -42.98 -9.92
N PRO A 40 -39.00 -42.21 -10.70
CA PRO A 40 -40.06 -42.81 -11.50
C PRO A 40 -39.45 -43.65 -12.63
N ASP A 41 -40.07 -44.78 -12.96
CA ASP A 41 -39.72 -45.53 -14.16
C ASP A 41 -40.13 -44.72 -15.40
N LEU A 42 -39.14 -44.37 -16.23
CA LEU A 42 -39.29 -43.52 -17.41
C LEU A 42 -39.39 -44.36 -18.69
N GLU A 43 -39.18 -45.68 -18.62
CA GLU A 43 -39.30 -46.57 -19.77
C GLU A 43 -40.77 -46.93 -20.01
N THR A 44 -41.32 -46.50 -21.14
CA THR A 44 -42.62 -46.97 -21.63
C THR A 44 -42.50 -47.35 -23.11
N PRO A 45 -43.45 -48.11 -23.69
CA PRO A 45 -43.41 -48.47 -25.11
C PRO A 45 -43.26 -47.25 -26.04
N TYR A 46 -43.69 -46.08 -25.58
CA TYR A 46 -43.67 -44.82 -26.32
C TYR A 46 -42.43 -43.95 -26.05
N SER A 47 -41.49 -44.36 -25.18
CA SER A 47 -40.26 -43.56 -24.90
C SER A 47 -39.11 -43.91 -25.84
N LYS A 48 -39.20 -45.05 -26.52
CA LYS A 48 -38.14 -45.59 -27.40
C LYS A 48 -38.28 -45.19 -28.88
N SER A 49 -39.41 -44.61 -29.27
CA SER A 49 -39.68 -44.16 -30.64
C SER A 49 -39.95 -42.65 -30.69
N PRO A 50 -39.00 -41.80 -31.15
CA PRO A 50 -39.23 -40.36 -31.27
C PRO A 50 -40.29 -40.00 -32.33
N ASN A 51 -40.65 -40.97 -33.17
CA ASN A 51 -41.60 -40.82 -34.25
C ASN A 51 -42.29 -42.18 -34.46
N PRO A 52 -43.56 -42.37 -34.08
CA PRO A 52 -44.30 -43.55 -34.50
C PRO A 52 -44.42 -43.45 -36.02
N ASP A 53 -44.04 -44.51 -36.75
CA ASP A 53 -44.26 -44.58 -38.20
C ASP A 53 -45.73 -44.18 -38.49
N GLN A 54 -46.00 -43.39 -39.53
CA GLN A 54 -47.33 -42.84 -39.83
C GLN A 54 -48.47 -43.89 -39.88
N TYR A 55 -48.11 -45.17 -39.99
CA TYR A 55 -49.01 -46.33 -39.90
C TYR A 55 -49.48 -46.69 -38.48
N GLN A 56 -48.74 -46.38 -37.42
CA GLN A 56 -49.17 -46.60 -36.02
C GLN A 56 -50.06 -45.47 -35.50
N ALA A 57 -49.83 -44.23 -35.97
CA ALA A 57 -50.63 -43.06 -35.59
C ALA A 57 -52.09 -43.14 -36.10
N SER A 58 -52.34 -43.87 -37.19
CA SER A 58 -53.67 -44.06 -37.77
C SER A 58 -54.53 -45.15 -37.10
N GLN A 59 -53.97 -45.90 -36.14
CA GLN A 59 -54.67 -46.95 -35.38
C GLN A 59 -55.04 -46.56 -33.95
N LEU A 60 -54.56 -45.41 -33.45
CA LEU A 60 -54.84 -44.95 -32.10
C LEU A 60 -56.13 -44.12 -32.09
N ASP A 61 -57.08 -44.49 -31.22
CA ASP A 61 -58.26 -43.66 -30.97
C ASP A 61 -57.93 -42.49 -30.02
N GLU A 62 -58.84 -41.52 -29.95
CA GLU A 62 -58.67 -40.32 -29.12
C GLU A 62 -58.55 -40.64 -27.61
N GLN A 63 -59.14 -41.75 -27.15
CA GLN A 63 -59.05 -42.20 -25.76
C GLN A 63 -57.66 -42.75 -25.42
N SER A 64 -57.04 -43.46 -26.36
CA SER A 64 -55.70 -44.04 -26.24
C SER A 64 -54.63 -42.95 -26.21
N ILE A 65 -54.78 -41.92 -27.05
CA ILE A 65 -53.88 -40.75 -27.06
C ILE A 65 -53.96 -39.99 -25.73
N ASN A 66 -55.18 -39.76 -25.22
CA ASN A 66 -55.36 -39.09 -23.94
C ASN A 66 -54.79 -39.88 -22.75
N ALA A 67 -54.90 -41.21 -22.78
CA ALA A 67 -54.28 -42.07 -21.76
C ALA A 67 -52.75 -41.95 -21.76
N ILE A 68 -52.12 -41.98 -22.94
CA ILE A 68 -50.66 -41.80 -23.09
C ILE A 68 -50.22 -40.42 -22.59
N LEU A 69 -50.94 -39.36 -22.98
CA LEU A 69 -50.63 -37.99 -22.54
C LEU A 69 -50.76 -37.84 -21.02
N THR A 70 -51.75 -38.48 -20.42
CA THR A 70 -51.94 -38.47 -18.96
C THR A 70 -50.80 -39.19 -18.24
N GLU A 71 -50.43 -40.39 -18.71
CA GLU A 71 -49.30 -41.16 -18.16
C GLU A 71 -47.98 -40.37 -18.25
N ARG A 72 -47.73 -39.72 -19.40
CA ARG A 72 -46.55 -38.84 -19.57
C ARG A 72 -46.57 -37.61 -18.68
N GLN A 73 -47.74 -37.00 -18.52
CA GLN A 73 -47.89 -35.84 -17.64
C GLN A 73 -47.62 -36.24 -16.18
N ASP A 74 -48.05 -37.42 -15.75
CA ASP A 74 -47.78 -37.93 -14.40
C ASP A 74 -46.29 -38.26 -14.19
N GLN A 75 -45.63 -38.87 -15.18
CA GLN A 75 -44.17 -39.08 -15.15
C GLN A 75 -43.41 -37.74 -15.06
N LEU A 76 -43.79 -36.75 -15.87
CA LEU A 76 -43.20 -35.42 -15.84
C LEU A 76 -43.42 -34.75 -14.47
N ASN A 77 -44.64 -34.82 -13.94
CA ASN A 77 -44.97 -34.29 -12.62
C ASN A 77 -44.14 -34.97 -11.51
N ALA A 78 -43.89 -36.28 -11.60
CA ALA A 78 -43.05 -37.00 -10.66
C ALA A 78 -41.58 -36.53 -10.73
N VAL A 79 -41.01 -36.37 -11.93
CA VAL A 79 -39.65 -35.84 -12.11
C VAL A 79 -39.55 -34.41 -11.58
N LEU A 80 -40.51 -33.54 -11.92
CA LEU A 80 -40.55 -32.15 -11.47
C LEU A 80 -40.64 -32.02 -9.94
N ARG A 81 -41.24 -32.99 -9.24
CA ARG A 81 -41.27 -33.02 -7.77
C ARG A 81 -39.92 -33.39 -7.15
N ASN A 82 -39.09 -34.17 -7.83
CA ASN A 82 -37.80 -34.64 -7.30
C ASN A 82 -36.66 -33.64 -7.49
N ILE A 83 -36.69 -32.83 -8.55
CA ILE A 83 -35.66 -31.81 -8.83
C ILE A 83 -35.43 -30.87 -7.62
N PRO A 84 -36.44 -30.20 -7.03
CA PRO A 84 -36.21 -29.28 -5.91
C PRO A 84 -35.71 -29.99 -4.65
N VAL A 85 -36.05 -31.27 -4.48
CA VAL A 85 -35.55 -32.11 -3.38
C VAL A 85 -34.06 -32.37 -3.55
N LEU A 86 -33.61 -32.72 -4.77
CA LEU A 86 -32.18 -32.89 -5.08
C LEU A 86 -31.41 -31.58 -4.90
N ASP A 87 -31.96 -30.45 -5.35
CA ASP A 87 -31.34 -29.14 -5.17
C ASP A 87 -31.12 -28.82 -3.67
N THR A 88 -32.12 -29.14 -2.84
CA THR A 88 -32.01 -28.96 -1.37
C THR A 88 -30.89 -29.81 -0.76
N ILE A 89 -30.72 -31.05 -1.23
CA ILE A 89 -29.65 -31.95 -0.78
C ILE A 89 -28.27 -31.39 -1.18
N VAL A 90 -28.15 -30.96 -2.45
CA VAL A 90 -26.92 -30.35 -2.98
C VAL A 90 -26.54 -29.12 -2.17
N ASP A 91 -27.51 -28.27 -1.81
CA ASP A 91 -27.24 -27.06 -1.03
C ASP A 91 -26.84 -27.37 0.42
N LYS A 92 -27.42 -28.41 1.04
CA LYS A 92 -26.96 -28.89 2.35
C LYS A 92 -25.51 -29.39 2.31
N ILE A 93 -25.15 -30.18 1.29
CA ILE A 93 -23.78 -30.67 1.11
C ILE A 93 -22.80 -29.52 0.91
N LYS A 94 -23.17 -28.51 0.10
CA LYS A 94 -22.36 -27.30 -0.08
C LYS A 94 -22.15 -26.56 1.24
N ASN A 95 -23.18 -26.46 2.07
CA ASN A 95 -23.09 -25.81 3.38
C ASN A 95 -22.14 -26.55 4.33
N ILE A 96 -22.28 -27.87 4.45
CA ILE A 96 -21.35 -28.70 5.25
C ILE A 96 -19.90 -28.53 4.76
N ARG A 97 -19.69 -28.54 3.44
CA ARG A 97 -18.36 -28.31 2.86
C ARG A 97 -17.81 -26.94 3.26
N GLN A 98 -18.65 -25.90 3.20
CA GLN A 98 -18.25 -24.54 3.56
C GLN A 98 -17.86 -24.44 5.04
N GLN A 99 -18.64 -25.05 5.92
CA GLN A 99 -18.32 -25.12 7.35
C GLN A 99 -16.96 -25.80 7.60
N LEU A 100 -16.68 -26.91 6.93
CA LEU A 100 -15.40 -27.61 7.05
C LEU A 100 -14.22 -26.78 6.55
N ILE A 101 -14.39 -26.00 5.47
CA ILE A 101 -13.37 -25.07 4.97
C ILE A 101 -13.10 -23.96 6.00
N GLU A 102 -14.15 -23.41 6.61
CA GLU A 102 -14.00 -22.38 7.65
C GLU A 102 -13.28 -22.91 8.90
N GLU A 103 -13.63 -24.11 9.36
CA GLU A 103 -12.92 -24.77 10.46
C GLU A 103 -11.46 -25.08 10.09
N GLN A 104 -11.19 -25.55 8.87
CA GLN A 104 -9.82 -25.72 8.37
C GLN A 104 -9.03 -24.41 8.44
N HIS A 105 -9.62 -23.29 7.99
CA HIS A 105 -8.97 -21.98 8.07
C HIS A 105 -8.64 -21.58 9.52
N LYS A 106 -9.56 -21.80 10.46
CA LYS A 106 -9.35 -21.52 11.90
C LYS A 106 -8.20 -22.36 12.47
N ILE A 107 -8.15 -23.65 12.15
CA ILE A 107 -7.09 -24.56 12.63
C ILE A 107 -5.73 -24.12 12.08
N VAL A 108 -5.63 -23.89 10.76
CA VAL A 108 -4.38 -23.44 10.13
C VAL A 108 -3.92 -22.10 10.69
N TYR A 109 -4.84 -21.16 10.92
CA TYR A 109 -4.52 -19.89 11.57
C TYR A 109 -3.94 -20.08 12.97
N SER A 110 -4.60 -20.90 13.80
CA SER A 110 -4.13 -21.23 15.15
C SER A 110 -2.74 -21.89 15.12
N MET A 111 -2.51 -22.86 14.24
CA MET A 111 -1.20 -23.51 14.10
C MET A 111 -0.09 -22.51 13.74
N ASN A 112 -0.35 -21.60 12.79
CA ASN A 112 0.61 -20.56 12.41
C ASN A 112 0.90 -19.59 13.56
N LEU A 113 -0.12 -19.21 14.33
CA LEU A 113 0.05 -18.37 15.52
C LEU A 113 0.94 -19.05 16.56
N HIS A 114 0.65 -20.31 16.88
CA HIS A 114 1.40 -21.07 17.88
C HIS A 114 2.83 -21.41 17.43
N GLN A 115 3.02 -21.68 16.14
CA GLN A 115 4.35 -21.81 15.56
C GLN A 115 5.13 -20.49 15.64
N GLY A 116 4.44 -19.35 15.48
CA GLY A 116 4.98 -18.02 15.74
C GLY A 116 5.54 -17.88 17.16
N TYR A 117 4.85 -18.37 18.19
CA TYR A 117 5.32 -18.32 19.58
C TYR A 117 6.60 -19.09 19.87
N LYS A 118 7.03 -20.01 18.99
CA LYS A 118 8.35 -20.65 19.09
C LYS A 118 9.49 -19.67 18.72
N SER A 119 9.21 -18.66 17.91
CA SER A 119 10.17 -17.61 17.59
C SER A 119 10.27 -16.61 18.75
N ALA A 120 11.49 -16.40 19.26
CA ALA A 120 11.77 -15.40 20.30
C ALA A 120 11.30 -13.99 19.89
N LEU A 121 11.34 -13.67 18.60
CA LEU A 121 10.90 -12.39 18.04
C LEU A 121 9.38 -12.16 18.17
N TRP A 122 8.58 -13.23 18.29
CA TRP A 122 7.15 -13.13 18.56
C TRP A 122 6.82 -12.87 20.04
N ARG A 123 7.78 -12.99 20.95
CA ARG A 123 7.57 -12.71 22.38
C ARG A 123 7.98 -11.30 22.78
N LEU A 124 8.70 -10.60 21.91
CA LEU A 124 9.12 -9.23 22.18
C LEU A 124 7.90 -8.31 22.31
N PRO A 125 7.83 -7.47 23.35
CA PRO A 125 6.84 -6.40 23.46
C PRO A 125 6.92 -5.44 22.27
N VAL A 126 5.81 -4.74 21.98
CA VAL A 126 5.77 -3.80 20.84
C VAL A 126 6.79 -2.67 21.02
N GLU A 127 7.02 -2.25 22.26
CA GLU A 127 7.97 -1.19 22.63
C GLU A 127 9.40 -1.58 22.26
N VAL A 128 9.79 -2.83 22.53
CA VAL A 128 11.12 -3.36 22.21
C VAL A 128 11.27 -3.52 20.69
N LEU A 129 10.24 -4.03 20.01
CA LEU A 129 10.23 -4.09 18.54
C LEU A 129 10.36 -2.70 17.91
N SER A 130 9.64 -1.71 18.43
CA SER A 130 9.73 -0.32 17.97
C SER A 130 11.15 0.25 18.13
N GLN A 131 11.83 -0.01 19.25
CA GLN A 131 13.23 0.41 19.42
C GLN A 131 14.15 -0.26 18.40
N ILE A 132 14.02 -1.58 18.22
CA ILE A 132 14.78 -2.32 17.21
C ILE A 132 14.57 -1.71 15.81
N PHE A 133 13.32 -1.42 15.43
CA PHE A 133 12.99 -0.87 14.12
C PHE A 133 13.62 0.50 13.86
N VAL A 134 13.68 1.36 14.88
CA VAL A 134 14.38 2.66 14.78
C VAL A 134 15.87 2.44 14.51
N HIS A 135 16.49 1.46 15.17
CA HIS A 135 17.90 1.11 14.96
C HIS A 135 18.17 0.36 13.65
N CYS A 136 17.14 -0.15 12.97
CA CYS A 136 17.26 -0.79 11.66
C CYS A 136 17.10 0.20 10.49
N LEU A 137 16.81 1.47 10.75
CA LEU A 137 16.80 2.48 9.69
C LEU A 137 18.23 2.75 9.22
N PRO A 138 18.46 3.01 7.92
CA PRO A 138 19.77 3.39 7.44
C PRO A 138 20.24 4.69 8.10
N GLU A 139 21.55 4.88 8.21
CA GLU A 139 22.17 6.07 8.81
C GLU A 139 21.94 7.36 8.00
N SER A 140 21.40 7.24 6.78
CA SER A 140 21.02 8.36 5.92
C SER A 140 19.94 9.23 6.56
N ASP A 141 20.04 10.55 6.36
CA ASP A 141 19.02 11.50 6.80
C ASP A 141 17.66 11.31 6.13
N TYR A 142 17.64 10.74 4.93
CA TYR A 142 16.45 10.49 4.13
C TYR A 142 16.39 9.05 3.62
N LEU A 143 15.18 8.54 3.42
CA LEU A 143 14.92 7.13 3.11
C LEU A 143 14.41 6.95 1.69
N TRP A 144 14.92 5.96 0.97
CA TRP A 144 14.38 5.57 -0.33
C TRP A 144 13.20 4.60 -0.15
N ILE A 145 12.27 4.62 -1.12
CA ILE A 145 11.22 3.61 -1.20
C ILE A 145 11.84 2.33 -1.78
N SER A 146 12.46 1.51 -0.93
CA SER A 146 13.14 0.28 -1.33
C SER A 146 12.69 -0.89 -0.48
N ARG A 147 12.43 -2.05 -1.10
CA ARG A 147 12.12 -3.29 -0.34
C ARG A 147 13.32 -3.81 0.45
N MET A 148 14.52 -3.33 0.13
CA MET A 148 15.77 -3.75 0.75
C MET A 148 16.19 -2.85 1.93
N GLU A 149 15.48 -1.74 2.15
CA GLU A 149 15.80 -0.76 3.19
C GLU A 149 14.63 -0.57 4.16
N GLY A 150 14.94 -0.23 5.41
CA GLY A 150 13.93 0.15 6.40
C GLY A 150 13.25 1.49 6.05
N PRO A 151 11.97 1.69 6.43
CA PRO A 151 11.07 0.75 7.11
C PRO A 151 10.46 -0.32 6.20
N MET A 152 10.57 -0.21 4.88
CA MET A 152 9.85 -1.09 3.94
C MET A 152 10.27 -2.56 4.08
N LEU A 153 11.56 -2.85 4.22
CA LEU A 153 12.07 -4.19 4.52
C LEU A 153 11.35 -4.82 5.73
N LEU A 154 11.16 -4.06 6.80
CA LEU A 154 10.53 -4.53 8.03
C LEU A 154 9.05 -4.89 7.80
N THR A 155 8.37 -4.25 6.86
CA THR A 155 6.98 -4.59 6.49
C THR A 155 6.86 -5.91 5.72
N HIS A 156 7.96 -6.46 5.21
CA HIS A 156 7.97 -7.70 4.44
C HIS A 156 8.34 -8.95 5.24
N ILE A 157 8.85 -8.79 6.47
CA ILE A 157 9.33 -9.93 7.30
C ILE A 157 8.19 -10.82 7.77
N CYS A 158 7.22 -10.26 8.50
CA CYS A 158 6.04 -10.99 8.95
C CYS A 158 4.85 -10.04 9.17
N ARG A 159 3.65 -10.60 9.33
CA ARG A 159 2.41 -9.82 9.54
C ARG A 159 2.50 -8.92 10.78
N ARG A 160 3.01 -9.45 11.90
CA ARG A 160 3.13 -8.68 13.15
C ARG A 160 4.07 -7.48 13.00
N TRP A 161 5.22 -7.67 12.37
CA TRP A 161 6.17 -6.58 12.13
C TRP A 161 5.58 -5.51 11.22
N ARG A 162 4.89 -5.92 10.15
CA ARG A 162 4.13 -5.01 9.29
C ARG A 162 3.12 -4.19 10.08
N GLU A 163 2.31 -4.83 10.92
CA GLU A 163 1.31 -4.15 11.74
C GLU A 163 1.93 -3.11 12.66
N VAL A 164 3.07 -3.42 13.30
CA VAL A 164 3.77 -2.47 14.18
C VAL A 164 4.40 -1.33 13.37
N VAL A 165 5.15 -1.64 12.31
CA VAL A 165 5.87 -0.65 11.48
C VAL A 165 4.92 0.33 10.79
N VAL A 166 3.83 -0.16 10.20
CA VAL A 166 2.81 0.68 9.55
C VAL A 166 2.13 1.61 10.57
N ASN A 167 1.99 1.17 11.82
CA ASN A 167 1.41 1.97 12.90
C ASN A 167 2.40 2.84 13.67
N MET A 168 3.64 2.99 13.18
CA MET A 168 4.69 3.79 13.80
C MET A 168 5.02 5.03 12.96
N PRO A 169 4.29 6.17 13.12
CA PRO A 169 4.41 7.33 12.24
C PRO A 169 5.82 7.92 12.14
N SER A 170 6.64 7.80 13.18
CA SER A 170 8.04 8.27 13.19
C SER A 170 8.88 7.71 12.05
N LEU A 171 8.62 6.46 11.64
CA LEU A 171 9.42 5.79 10.60
C LEU A 171 9.12 6.33 9.18
N TRP A 172 8.03 7.08 9.03
CA TRP A 172 7.52 7.54 7.74
C TRP A 172 7.68 9.05 7.53
N CYS A 173 8.40 9.74 8.43
CA CYS A 173 8.54 11.20 8.41
C CYS A 173 9.65 11.69 7.46
N ARG A 174 10.55 10.81 7.03
CA ARG A 174 11.71 11.11 6.19
C ARG A 174 11.60 10.35 4.88
N LEU A 175 11.70 11.03 3.74
CA LEU A 175 11.54 10.41 2.43
C LEU A 175 12.36 11.13 1.36
N THR A 176 13.03 10.34 0.52
CA THR A 176 13.64 10.77 -0.72
C THR A 176 12.71 10.49 -1.89
N VAL A 177 12.47 11.51 -2.72
CA VAL A 177 11.55 11.48 -3.86
C VAL A 177 12.31 11.87 -5.12
N TYR A 178 12.17 11.06 -6.17
CA TYR A 178 12.66 11.40 -7.50
C TYR A 178 11.50 11.91 -8.37
N VAL A 179 11.62 13.15 -8.85
CA VAL A 179 10.64 13.81 -9.70
C VAL A 179 11.29 14.07 -11.05
N GLY A 180 11.02 13.22 -12.04
CA GLY A 180 11.68 13.30 -13.35
C GLY A 180 11.04 12.39 -14.39
N ALA A 181 11.46 12.52 -15.65
CA ALA A 181 10.76 11.94 -16.79
C ALA A 181 11.17 10.50 -17.17
N LEU A 182 10.14 9.73 -17.57
CA LEU A 182 10.12 8.55 -18.45
C LEU A 182 10.27 7.16 -17.81
N THR A 183 9.20 6.66 -17.16
CA THR A 183 8.67 5.29 -17.33
C THR A 183 7.25 5.19 -16.75
N GLU A 184 6.53 4.10 -17.08
CA GLU A 184 5.25 3.68 -16.49
C GLU A 184 5.30 3.59 -14.94
N ASP A 185 6.51 3.52 -14.36
CA ASP A 185 6.78 3.50 -12.92
C ASP A 185 6.38 4.79 -12.19
N GLN A 186 6.18 5.93 -12.87
CA GLN A 186 5.86 7.20 -12.21
C GLN A 186 4.55 7.19 -11.42
N ARG A 187 3.49 6.54 -11.92
CA ARG A 187 2.23 6.37 -11.18
C ARG A 187 2.43 5.52 -9.93
N ASN A 188 3.25 4.47 -10.05
CA ASN A 188 3.60 3.60 -8.93
C ASN A 188 4.44 4.36 -7.90
N THR A 189 5.39 5.20 -8.33
CA THR A 189 6.20 6.04 -7.45
C THR A 189 5.36 7.08 -6.73
N ALA A 190 4.47 7.80 -7.42
CA ALA A 190 3.57 8.77 -6.80
C ALA A 190 2.60 8.12 -5.80
N PHE A 191 2.01 6.97 -6.16
CA PHE A 191 1.15 6.19 -5.27
C PHE A 191 1.92 5.68 -4.03
N CYS A 192 3.15 5.22 -4.22
CA CYS A 192 4.02 4.79 -3.12
C CYS A 192 4.41 5.96 -2.21
N CYS A 193 4.72 7.14 -2.76
CA CYS A 193 5.02 8.35 -1.99
C CYS A 193 3.81 8.78 -1.16
N ASP A 194 2.63 8.87 -1.76
CA ASP A 194 1.42 9.25 -1.04
C ASP A 194 1.08 8.24 0.08
N SER A 195 1.20 6.94 -0.22
CA SER A 195 1.00 5.87 0.78
C SER A 195 2.02 5.94 1.92
N TRP A 196 3.26 6.32 1.62
CA TRP A 196 4.31 6.53 2.62
C TRP A 196 3.99 7.73 3.50
N LEU A 197 3.74 8.89 2.89
CA LEU A 197 3.53 10.14 3.61
C LEU A 197 2.25 10.11 4.45
N LYS A 198 1.18 9.44 4.01
CA LYS A 198 -0.02 9.21 4.85
C LYS A 198 0.28 8.48 6.16
N ARG A 199 1.28 7.60 6.19
CA ARG A 199 1.67 6.87 7.42
C ARG A 199 2.36 7.76 8.44
N SER A 200 2.94 8.90 8.03
CA SER A 200 3.47 9.92 8.95
C SER A 200 2.38 10.64 9.77
N ARG A 201 1.12 10.53 9.34
CA ARG A 201 -0.08 11.13 9.94
C ARG A 201 -0.03 12.66 9.96
N GLN A 202 0.30 13.25 11.11
CA GLN A 202 0.40 14.70 11.31
C GLN A 202 1.78 15.11 11.84
N ARG A 203 2.78 14.23 11.67
CA ARG A 203 4.12 14.53 12.13
C ARG A 203 4.84 15.45 11.13
N PRO A 204 5.80 16.26 11.61
CA PRO A 204 6.63 17.06 10.73
C PRO A 204 7.38 16.18 9.72
N LEU A 205 7.33 16.56 8.44
CA LEU A 205 7.95 15.85 7.34
C LEU A 205 9.29 16.50 6.95
N SER A 206 10.26 15.65 6.67
CA SER A 206 11.54 16.00 6.06
C SER A 206 11.63 15.31 4.70
N LEU A 207 11.65 16.10 3.63
CA LEU A 207 11.66 15.58 2.26
C LEU A 207 12.95 15.96 1.53
N GLN A 208 13.53 15.00 0.80
CA GLN A 208 14.59 15.26 -0.16
C GLN A 208 14.07 14.98 -1.57
N ILE A 209 14.14 15.96 -2.46
CA ILE A 209 13.58 15.90 -3.80
C ILE A 209 14.70 16.04 -4.82
N TYR A 210 14.88 15.01 -5.64
CA TYR A 210 15.71 15.08 -6.84
C TYR A 210 14.82 15.41 -8.03
N TYR A 211 15.02 16.60 -8.60
CA TYR A 211 14.18 17.13 -9.66
C TYR A 211 14.91 17.16 -11.01
N VAL A 212 14.29 16.54 -12.02
CA VAL A 212 14.69 16.63 -13.43
C VAL A 212 13.65 17.45 -14.18
N PRO A 213 14.01 18.62 -14.74
CA PRO A 213 13.05 19.53 -15.34
C PRO A 213 12.34 18.93 -16.55
N LYS A 214 11.04 18.68 -16.41
CA LYS A 214 10.07 18.58 -17.52
C LYS A 214 8.67 19.01 -17.09
N ASP A 215 8.29 18.71 -15.84
CA ASP A 215 6.98 19.09 -15.28
C ASP A 215 7.09 19.42 -13.78
N ILE A 216 6.89 20.69 -13.44
CA ILE A 216 6.86 21.19 -12.06
C ILE A 216 5.59 20.76 -11.31
N THR A 217 4.54 20.33 -12.03
CA THR A 217 3.21 20.07 -11.47
C THR A 217 3.23 18.92 -10.47
N MET A 218 3.96 17.83 -10.75
CA MET A 218 4.05 16.70 -9.83
C MET A 218 4.70 17.08 -8.50
N MET A 219 5.81 17.82 -8.56
CA MET A 219 6.46 18.35 -7.35
C MET A 219 5.53 19.30 -6.60
N TYR A 220 4.92 20.25 -7.31
CA TYR A 220 4.05 21.25 -6.72
C TYR A 220 2.83 20.61 -6.03
N THR A 221 2.17 19.65 -6.69
CA THR A 221 1.02 18.92 -6.13
C THR A 221 1.39 18.08 -4.91
N LEU A 222 2.55 17.41 -4.92
CA LEU A 222 3.06 16.68 -3.75
C LEU A 222 3.30 17.64 -2.57
N LEU A 223 4.03 18.73 -2.81
CA LEU A 223 4.34 19.72 -1.78
C LEU A 223 3.06 20.39 -1.24
N GLN A 224 2.12 20.71 -2.12
CA GLN A 224 0.84 21.33 -1.77
C GLN A 224 -0.02 20.41 -0.90
N SER A 225 -0.04 19.10 -1.19
CA SER A 225 -0.85 18.11 -0.44
C SER A 225 -0.39 17.97 1.01
N TYR A 226 0.90 18.20 1.27
CA TYR A 226 1.52 18.03 2.59
C TYR A 226 2.05 19.35 3.18
N ALA A 227 1.61 20.49 2.65
CA ALA A 227 2.17 21.82 2.95
C ALA A 227 2.24 22.17 4.45
N ASN A 228 1.25 21.73 5.23
CA ASN A 228 1.16 21.98 6.67
C ASN A 228 2.06 21.06 7.52
N GLN A 229 2.65 20.02 6.93
CA GLN A 229 3.49 19.05 7.63
C GLN A 229 4.96 19.20 7.27
N ILE A 230 5.28 19.64 6.05
CA ILE A 230 6.68 19.77 5.58
C ILE A 230 7.42 20.82 6.42
N SER A 231 8.32 20.35 7.28
CA SER A 231 9.16 21.17 8.15
C SER A 231 10.58 21.34 7.63
N SER A 232 11.08 20.37 6.85
CA SER A 232 12.40 20.42 6.24
C SER A 232 12.30 19.95 4.79
N LEU A 233 12.90 20.69 3.87
CA LEU A 233 12.86 20.41 2.44
C LEU A 233 14.24 20.61 1.82
N ASP A 234 14.77 19.55 1.22
CA ASP A 234 15.98 19.55 0.42
C ASP A 234 15.61 19.32 -1.05
N ILE A 235 15.98 20.23 -1.94
CA ILE A 235 15.70 20.11 -3.37
C ILE A 235 17.00 20.18 -4.16
N THR A 236 17.27 19.12 -4.92
CA THR A 236 18.40 19.05 -5.86
C THR A 236 17.89 19.11 -7.29
N PHE A 237 18.32 20.12 -8.03
CA PHE A 237 18.01 20.31 -9.44
C PHE A 237 19.15 19.74 -10.30
N ASN A 238 18.83 18.76 -11.16
CA ASN A 238 19.83 18.14 -12.05
C ASN A 238 20.10 18.94 -13.33
N GLN A 239 19.20 19.86 -13.70
CA GLN A 239 19.37 20.81 -14.81
C GLN A 239 18.83 22.17 -14.40
N GLU A 240 19.21 23.23 -15.13
CA GLU A 240 18.76 24.60 -14.87
C GLU A 240 17.22 24.68 -14.91
N PRO A 241 16.56 25.01 -13.79
CA PRO A 241 15.12 25.23 -13.80
C PRO A 241 14.81 26.60 -14.43
N GLU A 242 13.83 26.67 -15.33
CA GLU A 242 13.33 27.95 -15.85
C GLU A 242 12.83 28.83 -14.69
N HIS A 243 12.02 28.24 -13.79
CA HIS A 243 11.49 28.87 -12.59
C HIS A 243 11.35 27.85 -11.45
N VAL A 244 11.75 28.23 -10.23
CA VAL A 244 11.44 27.47 -9.01
C VAL A 244 10.16 28.04 -8.40
N LEU A 245 9.06 27.29 -8.48
CA LEU A 245 7.78 27.64 -7.86
C LEU A 245 7.52 26.68 -6.70
N LEU A 246 7.59 27.21 -5.48
CA LEU A 246 7.19 26.50 -4.27
C LEU A 246 5.79 26.95 -3.85
N PRO A 247 4.91 26.03 -3.40
CA PRO A 247 3.65 26.42 -2.78
C PRO A 247 3.89 27.14 -1.46
N ASN A 248 2.83 27.69 -0.86
CA ASN A 248 2.89 28.18 0.52
C ASN A 248 3.13 27.01 1.47
N LEU A 249 4.27 27.02 2.17
CA LEU A 249 4.68 25.98 3.12
C LEU A 249 4.77 26.58 4.52
N PRO A 250 3.65 26.65 5.27
CA PRO A 250 3.59 27.38 6.54
C PRO A 250 4.35 26.70 7.68
N ALA A 251 4.61 25.39 7.58
CA ALA A 251 5.35 24.63 8.58
C ALA A 251 6.86 24.57 8.32
N LEU A 252 7.32 25.06 7.16
CA LEU A 252 8.71 24.93 6.71
C LEU A 252 9.64 25.76 7.59
N GLN A 253 10.64 25.09 8.17
CA GLN A 253 11.66 25.67 9.04
C GLN A 253 13.05 25.63 8.40
N GLU A 254 13.28 24.62 7.56
CA GLU A 254 14.56 24.38 6.88
C GLU A 254 14.34 24.17 5.39
N LEU A 255 15.10 24.91 4.57
CA LEU A 255 15.08 24.77 3.12
C LEU A 255 16.51 24.73 2.61
N MET A 256 16.84 23.66 1.90
CA MET A 256 18.11 23.48 1.20
C MET A 256 17.83 23.36 -0.29
N ILE A 257 18.51 24.17 -1.09
CA ILE A 257 18.39 24.12 -2.54
C ILE A 257 19.78 23.95 -3.14
N TYR A 258 19.96 22.88 -3.91
CA TYR A 258 21.14 22.61 -4.72
C TYR A 258 20.75 22.84 -6.18
N CYS A 259 21.33 23.85 -6.83
CA CYS A 259 21.00 24.20 -8.21
C CYS A 259 22.26 24.30 -9.06
N CYS A 260 22.20 23.82 -10.29
CA CYS A 260 23.08 24.29 -11.35
C CYS A 260 22.52 25.64 -11.84
N THR A 261 23.28 26.73 -11.66
CA THR A 261 23.15 28.01 -12.40
C THR A 261 21.72 28.55 -12.60
N SER A 262 21.23 29.42 -11.71
CA SER A 262 19.93 30.10 -11.90
C SER A 262 20.01 31.62 -11.77
N HIS A 263 19.62 32.31 -12.84
CA HIS A 263 19.53 33.78 -12.91
C HIS A 263 18.21 34.37 -12.37
N ASN A 264 17.20 33.53 -12.05
CA ASN A 264 15.83 33.93 -11.68
C ASN A 264 15.33 33.23 -10.42
N PHE A 265 16.22 33.09 -9.44
CA PHE A 265 16.14 32.13 -8.36
C PHE A 265 14.90 32.21 -7.44
N ILE A 266 14.25 33.37 -7.28
CA ILE A 266 13.11 33.49 -6.36
C ILE A 266 12.04 34.43 -6.93
N ARG A 267 10.94 33.85 -7.40
CA ARG A 267 9.64 34.53 -7.31
C ARG A 267 9.06 34.27 -5.91
N SER A 268 8.24 35.20 -5.42
CA SER A 268 7.71 35.18 -4.05
C SER A 268 7.09 33.84 -3.67
N PHE A 269 7.72 33.12 -2.75
CA PHE A 269 7.09 32.03 -2.00
C PHE A 269 6.91 32.46 -0.54
N SER A 270 5.80 32.03 0.05
CA SER A 270 5.46 32.38 1.44
C SER A 270 5.85 31.20 2.34
N CYS A 271 6.91 31.40 3.12
CA CYS A 271 7.39 30.44 4.12
C CYS A 271 7.59 31.17 5.46
N PRO A 272 6.50 31.49 6.20
CA PRO A 272 6.53 32.40 7.33
C PRO A 272 7.35 31.88 8.53
N ARG A 273 7.61 30.57 8.60
CA ARG A 273 8.37 29.94 9.69
C ARG A 273 9.79 29.56 9.30
N LEU A 274 10.25 29.93 8.10
CA LEU A 274 11.57 29.55 7.63
C LEU A 274 12.66 30.22 8.48
N ARG A 275 13.56 29.41 9.04
CA ARG A 275 14.67 29.87 9.89
C ARG A 275 16.02 29.57 9.26
N ASN A 276 16.15 28.41 8.62
CA ASN A 276 17.40 27.93 8.04
C ASN A 276 17.23 27.86 6.53
N PHE A 277 18.03 28.64 5.81
CA PHE A 277 18.04 28.60 4.35
C PHE A 277 19.47 28.36 3.85
N ARG A 278 19.66 27.28 3.10
CA ARG A 278 20.93 26.96 2.44
C ARG A 278 20.73 26.93 0.93
N LEU A 279 21.63 27.61 0.24
CA LEU A 279 21.66 27.66 -1.21
C LEU A 279 23.04 27.31 -1.71
N ASN A 280 23.14 26.14 -2.33
CA ASN A 280 24.39 25.63 -2.87
C ASN A 280 24.45 25.84 -4.39
N VAL A 281 25.60 26.38 -4.84
CA VAL A 281 25.90 26.73 -6.23
C VAL A 281 24.94 27.79 -6.78
N PHE A 282 25.13 29.02 -6.34
CA PHE A 282 24.39 30.18 -6.83
C PHE A 282 25.18 30.99 -7.85
N VAL A 283 24.61 31.16 -9.05
CA VAL A 283 25.12 32.05 -10.09
C VAL A 283 24.01 33.03 -10.47
N ALA A 284 23.90 34.14 -9.73
CA ALA A 284 22.98 35.20 -10.11
C ALA A 284 23.63 36.19 -11.08
N ASP A 285 22.80 36.70 -12.00
CA ASP A 285 22.97 38.05 -12.51
C ASP A 285 22.44 39.02 -11.45
N PRO A 286 23.29 39.90 -10.85
CA PRO A 286 22.87 40.81 -9.80
C PRO A 286 21.69 41.71 -10.19
N THR A 287 21.43 41.94 -11.48
CA THR A 287 20.41 42.92 -11.91
C THR A 287 18.94 42.47 -11.75
N ASN A 288 18.66 41.17 -11.60
CA ASN A 288 17.28 40.64 -11.66
C ASN A 288 16.61 40.36 -10.30
N ILE A 289 17.33 40.46 -9.18
CA ILE A 289 16.76 40.22 -7.85
C ILE A 289 16.07 41.52 -7.40
N LYS A 290 14.73 41.58 -7.50
CA LYS A 290 13.95 42.74 -7.02
C LYS A 290 13.59 42.59 -5.54
N ARG A 291 13.80 43.68 -4.79
CA ARG A 291 13.61 43.81 -3.32
C ARG A 291 12.20 43.46 -2.81
N SER A 292 11.19 43.57 -3.67
CA SER A 292 9.76 43.49 -3.31
C SER A 292 9.20 42.06 -3.25
N SER A 293 9.99 41.04 -3.57
CA SER A 293 9.45 39.72 -3.91
C SER A 293 9.59 38.67 -2.81
N CYS A 294 10.14 38.95 -1.62
CA CYS A 294 10.40 37.86 -0.67
C CYS A 294 10.40 38.30 0.81
N ASP A 295 9.28 38.07 1.51
CA ASP A 295 9.14 38.29 2.96
C ASP A 295 9.91 37.25 3.81
N VAL A 296 10.45 36.22 3.14
CA VAL A 296 11.15 35.09 3.75
C VAL A 296 12.43 35.53 4.46
N TRP A 297 13.12 36.55 3.92
CA TRP A 297 14.42 37.00 4.42
C TRP A 297 14.36 37.63 5.82
N ALA A 298 13.22 38.19 6.22
CA ALA A 298 13.08 38.91 7.49
C ALA A 298 13.17 38.00 8.72
N HIS A 299 12.91 36.69 8.57
CA HIS A 299 12.78 35.73 9.67
C HIS A 299 13.91 34.70 9.73
N LEU A 300 14.88 34.76 8.80
CA LEU A 300 16.00 33.82 8.76
C LEU A 300 16.93 34.00 9.96
N THR A 301 17.36 32.89 10.53
CA THR A 301 18.39 32.84 11.58
C THR A 301 19.73 32.44 10.98
N ASN A 302 19.71 31.49 10.04
CA ASN A 302 20.89 30.94 9.38
C ASN A 302 20.71 31.07 7.87
N LEU A 303 21.69 31.71 7.24
CA LEU A 303 21.77 31.84 5.79
C LEU A 303 23.13 31.33 5.32
N GLU A 304 23.12 30.26 4.54
CA GLU A 304 24.32 29.73 3.88
C GLU A 304 24.15 29.88 2.37
N ILE A 305 25.04 30.64 1.73
CA ILE A 305 25.02 30.81 0.28
C ILE A 305 26.41 30.51 -0.26
N THR A 306 26.46 29.58 -1.20
CA THR A 306 27.66 29.30 -1.98
C THR A 306 27.63 30.12 -3.27
N VAL A 307 28.57 31.05 -3.43
CA VAL A 307 28.64 31.96 -4.60
C VAL A 307 29.91 31.73 -5.42
N GLN A 308 29.88 31.98 -6.73
CA GLN A 308 31.10 31.98 -7.55
C GLN A 308 31.95 33.23 -7.34
N GLN A 309 31.32 34.40 -7.11
CA GLN A 309 32.02 35.66 -6.92
C GLN A 309 31.57 36.37 -5.64
N SER A 310 32.51 36.90 -4.86
CA SER A 310 32.23 37.62 -3.61
C SER A 310 31.31 38.85 -3.79
N ARG A 311 31.33 39.50 -4.97
CA ARG A 311 30.45 40.64 -5.29
C ARG A 311 28.96 40.26 -5.37
N GLN A 312 28.65 39.02 -5.79
CA GLN A 312 27.27 38.52 -5.85
C GLN A 312 26.68 38.39 -4.44
N PHE A 313 27.49 37.97 -3.46
CA PHE A 313 27.07 37.86 -2.07
C PHE A 313 26.74 39.22 -1.45
N LEU A 314 27.58 40.24 -1.67
CA LEU A 314 27.32 41.60 -1.14
C LEU A 314 26.04 42.20 -1.73
N HIS A 315 25.78 41.93 -3.01
CA HIS A 315 24.56 42.37 -3.68
C HIS A 315 23.31 41.69 -3.10
N LEU A 316 23.37 40.38 -2.88
CA LEU A 316 22.30 39.62 -2.20
C LEU A 316 22.03 40.14 -0.79
N LEU A 317 23.07 40.32 0.03
CA LEU A 317 22.90 40.85 1.39
C LEU A 317 22.22 42.22 1.39
N HIS A 318 22.65 43.13 0.51
CA HIS A 318 22.09 44.47 0.43
C HIS A 318 20.62 44.49 0.00
N GLN A 319 20.19 43.52 -0.80
CA GLN A 319 18.81 43.40 -1.27
C GLN A 319 17.90 42.64 -0.29
N CYS A 320 18.45 41.67 0.45
CA CYS A 320 17.70 40.76 1.31
C CYS A 320 17.64 41.20 2.78
N LEU A 321 18.64 41.94 3.30
CA LEU A 321 18.69 42.38 4.70
C LEU A 321 18.30 43.86 4.78
N SER A 322 17.16 44.15 5.39
CA SER A 322 16.83 45.52 5.80
C SER A 322 17.72 45.93 6.98
N PRO A 323 17.97 47.23 7.20
CA PRO A 323 18.64 47.71 8.42
C PRO A 323 17.86 47.42 9.73
N SER A 324 16.63 46.90 9.64
CA SER A 324 15.76 46.56 10.78
C SER A 324 15.66 45.06 11.10
N SER A 325 16.33 44.18 10.34
CA SER A 325 16.29 42.73 10.60
C SER A 325 17.23 42.34 11.74
N ARG A 326 16.84 41.32 12.52
CA ARG A 326 17.69 40.68 13.54
C ARG A 326 19.02 40.23 12.92
N PRO A 327 20.11 40.11 13.72
CA PRO A 327 21.37 39.60 13.22
C PRO A 327 21.18 38.19 12.66
N VAL A 328 21.35 38.05 11.35
CA VAL A 328 21.36 36.76 10.66
C VAL A 328 22.79 36.23 10.72
N SER A 329 22.97 34.99 11.19
CA SER A 329 24.25 34.30 11.06
C SER A 329 24.40 33.92 9.60
N SER A 330 25.19 34.70 8.86
CA SER A 330 25.47 34.45 7.45
C SER A 330 26.82 33.77 7.28
N ALA A 331 26.81 32.64 6.59
CA ALA A 331 28.01 31.93 6.17
C ALA A 331 28.11 32.01 4.65
N VAL A 332 29.31 32.32 4.15
CA VAL A 332 29.60 32.39 2.73
C VAL A 332 30.71 31.43 2.42
N GLN A 333 30.44 30.52 1.50
CA GLN A 333 31.48 29.73 0.87
C GLN A 333 31.65 30.23 -0.55
N ILE A 334 32.88 30.62 -0.91
CA ILE A 334 33.21 31.00 -2.29
C ILE A 334 33.56 29.71 -3.01
N TYR A 335 32.74 29.35 -4.00
CA TYR A 335 33.03 28.21 -4.87
C TYR A 335 34.20 28.57 -5.77
N SER A 336 35.35 27.96 -5.53
CA SER A 336 36.47 27.97 -6.47
C SER A 336 36.29 26.77 -7.39
N PRO A 337 35.90 26.95 -8.67
CA PRO A 337 35.97 25.84 -9.61
C PRO A 337 37.44 25.45 -9.72
N LEU A 338 37.78 24.25 -9.24
CA LEU A 338 39.07 23.64 -9.54
C LEU A 338 39.20 23.64 -11.07
N SER A 339 40.19 24.39 -11.54
CA SER A 339 40.59 24.47 -12.93
C SER A 339 40.88 23.05 -13.44
N HIS A 340 40.04 22.56 -14.34
CA HIS A 340 40.34 21.44 -15.23
C HIS A 340 40.47 21.95 -16.66
#